data_AF-A0A2V9P0V2-F1
#
_entry.id   AF-A0A2V9P0V2-F1
#
_cell.length_a   1.000
_cell.length_b   1.000
_cell.length_c   1.000
_cell.angle_alpha   90.00
_cell.angle_beta   90.00
_cell.angle_gamma   90.00
#
_symmetry.space_group_name_H-M   'P 1'
#
loop_
_entity.id
_entity.type
_entity.pdbx_description
1 polymer ?
#
loop_
_entity_poly.entity_id
_entity_poly.type
_entity_poly.pdbx_seq_one_letter_code
_entity_poly.pdbx_strand_id
1 'polypeptide(L)'
;MRFANICRQSREDGWRKLPIPRSRFLYWSRMFQTIHLHALEETPKSDDPAFIRARWWTILSNSALIAAAGKEAQRQGFIVEIDNTCDDWDYAKAADYLLEKIRQLRQKHERVCLLSGGEVTVHVENGGTGGRNQQFALYCAEKISGENICVLSAGSDGIDGNSSAAGAIVDGATWERAKARRFDASAHIVGFNAYPLFEALGDAVVIGPTGNNLRDLRIVFAY
;
A
#
# COMPACT_ATOMS: atom_id res chain seq x y z
N MET A 1 -13.72 37.20 9.57
CA MET A 1 -14.94 36.83 10.33
C MET A 1 -16.02 36.19 9.42
N ARG A 2 -15.69 35.22 8.54
CA ARG A 2 -16.69 34.53 7.67
C ARG A 2 -16.43 33.04 7.34
N PHE A 3 -15.42 32.38 7.90
CA PHE A 3 -15.18 30.93 7.68
C PHE A 3 -15.55 30.03 8.88
N ALA A 4 -15.71 30.59 10.08
CA ALA A 4 -16.04 29.81 11.29
C ALA A 4 -17.53 29.41 11.40
N ASN A 5 -18.43 30.04 10.62
CA ASN A 5 -19.87 29.78 10.73
C ASN A 5 -20.38 28.66 9.82
N ILE A 6 -19.63 28.25 8.78
CA ILE A 6 -20.06 27.16 7.88
C ILE A 6 -19.83 25.78 8.52
N CYS A 7 -18.86 25.67 9.44
CA CYS A 7 -18.54 24.42 10.14
C CYS A 7 -19.45 24.12 11.36
N ARG A 8 -20.29 25.07 11.79
CA ARG A 8 -21.21 24.88 12.93
C ARG A 8 -22.54 24.26 12.51
N GLN A 9 -23.06 24.58 11.33
CA GLN A 9 -24.37 24.07 10.91
C GLN A 9 -24.33 22.63 10.38
N SER A 10 -23.23 22.15 9.78
CA SER A 10 -23.19 20.76 9.26
C SER A 10 -22.92 19.69 10.33
N ARG A 11 -22.56 20.09 11.55
CA ARG A 11 -22.21 19.14 12.63
C ARG A 11 -23.41 18.62 13.42
N GLU A 12 -24.57 19.28 13.40
CA GLU A 12 -25.70 18.80 14.21
C GLU A 12 -26.53 17.70 13.52
N ASP A 13 -26.51 17.63 12.19
CA ASP A 13 -27.33 16.67 11.42
C ASP A 13 -26.65 15.30 11.19
N GLY A 14 -25.31 15.24 11.24
CA GLY A 14 -24.55 14.01 11.00
C GLY A 14 -24.69 12.96 12.11
N TRP A 15 -24.82 13.40 13.37
CA TRP A 15 -24.88 12.51 14.53
C TRP A 15 -26.28 11.92 14.79
N ARG A 16 -27.35 12.55 14.27
CA ARG A 16 -28.73 12.08 14.45
C ARG A 16 -29.07 10.84 13.63
N LYS A 17 -28.24 10.46 12.65
CA LYS A 17 -28.49 9.36 11.72
C LYS A 17 -27.71 8.07 12.00
N LEU A 18 -26.94 8.01 13.08
CA LEU A 18 -26.26 6.77 13.46
C LEU A 18 -27.26 5.83 14.16
N PRO A 19 -27.50 4.60 13.64
CA PRO A 19 -28.35 3.63 14.32
C PRO A 19 -27.58 3.06 15.51
N ILE A 20 -27.60 3.76 16.65
CA ILE A 20 -26.93 3.32 17.88
C ILE A 20 -27.92 2.44 18.68
N PRO A 21 -27.59 1.16 18.97
CA PRO A 21 -28.41 0.33 19.86
C PRO A 21 -28.59 0.99 21.23
N ARG A 22 -29.79 0.88 21.84
CA ARG A 22 -30.12 1.54 23.13
C ARG A 22 -29.11 1.27 24.26
N SER A 23 -28.40 0.13 24.23
CA SER A 23 -27.36 -0.23 25.20
C SER A 23 -26.09 0.63 25.10
N ARG A 24 -25.79 1.25 23.95
CA ARG A 24 -24.65 2.17 23.75
C ARG A 24 -24.98 3.63 24.04
N PHE A 25 -26.26 3.97 24.24
CA PHE A 25 -26.72 5.35 24.46
C PHE A 25 -26.22 5.93 25.79
N LEU A 26 -26.12 5.11 26.84
CA LEU A 26 -25.60 5.50 28.17
C LEU A 26 -24.09 5.79 28.18
N TYR A 27 -23.33 5.09 27.35
CA TYR A 27 -21.88 5.31 27.22
C TYR A 27 -21.61 6.63 26.49
N TRP A 28 -22.35 6.87 25.41
CA TRP A 28 -22.24 8.09 24.63
C TRP A 28 -22.74 9.32 25.38
N SER A 29 -23.82 9.22 26.17
CA SER A 29 -24.32 10.35 26.96
C SER A 29 -23.34 10.79 28.05
N ARG A 30 -22.66 9.84 28.72
CA ARG A 30 -21.59 10.16 29.67
C ARG A 30 -20.38 10.78 28.97
N MET A 31 -19.92 10.21 27.85
CA MET A 31 -18.80 10.75 27.08
C MET A 31 -19.08 12.16 26.55
N PHE A 32 -20.30 12.41 26.05
CA PHE A 32 -20.73 13.74 25.64
C PHE A 32 -20.81 14.71 26.81
N GLN A 33 -21.29 14.29 27.99
CA GLN A 33 -21.23 15.13 29.19
C GLN A 33 -19.78 15.48 29.54
N THR A 34 -18.85 14.53 29.53
CA THR A 34 -17.45 14.79 29.86
C THR A 34 -16.79 15.76 28.87
N ILE A 35 -17.04 15.58 27.56
CA ILE A 35 -16.52 16.48 26.51
C ILE A 35 -17.17 17.87 26.59
N HIS A 36 -18.49 17.93 26.77
CA HIS A 36 -19.24 19.20 26.82
C HIS A 36 -18.96 20.00 28.10
N LEU A 37 -18.62 19.32 29.20
CA LEU A 37 -18.20 19.94 30.46
C LEU A 37 -16.72 20.33 30.49
N HIS A 38 -15.96 20.13 29.40
CA HIS A 38 -14.49 20.31 29.37
C HIS A 38 -13.79 19.58 30.53
N ALA A 39 -14.34 18.44 30.95
CA ALA A 39 -13.83 17.68 32.11
C ALA A 39 -12.58 16.84 31.77
N LEU A 40 -12.05 16.98 30.54
CA LEU A 40 -10.79 16.41 30.09
C LEU A 40 -9.87 17.55 29.66
N GLU A 41 -8.59 17.44 30.03
CA GLU A 41 -7.56 18.32 29.51
C GLU A 41 -7.46 18.15 27.99
N GLU A 42 -7.33 19.29 27.31
CA GLU A 42 -7.19 19.32 25.86
C GLU A 42 -5.80 18.80 25.45
N THR A 43 -5.69 18.29 24.22
CA THR A 43 -4.40 17.83 23.70
C THR A 43 -3.39 18.99 23.61
N PRO A 44 -2.13 18.80 24.06
CA PRO A 44 -1.07 19.80 23.95
C PRO A 44 -0.94 20.33 22.51
N LYS A 45 -0.82 21.66 22.36
CA LYS A 45 -0.63 22.31 21.06
C LYS A 45 0.85 22.40 20.72
N SER A 46 1.18 22.76 19.48
CA SER A 46 2.57 22.77 19.00
C SER A 46 3.49 23.71 19.79
N ASP A 47 2.93 24.70 20.47
CA ASP A 47 3.60 25.68 21.33
C ASP A 47 3.49 25.36 22.84
N ASP A 48 2.96 24.19 23.20
CA ASP A 48 2.79 23.79 24.59
C ASP A 48 4.15 23.62 25.30
N PRO A 49 4.33 24.20 26.51
CA PRO A 49 5.55 24.03 27.31
C PRO A 49 5.98 22.58 27.52
N ALA A 50 5.04 21.62 27.48
CA ALA A 50 5.31 20.19 27.55
C ALA A 50 6.32 19.70 26.48
N PHE A 51 6.41 20.37 25.32
CA PHE A 51 7.30 20.00 24.23
C PHE A 51 8.68 20.69 24.25
N ILE A 52 8.96 21.64 25.16
CA ILE A 52 10.23 22.39 25.20
C ILE A 52 11.46 21.46 25.21
N ARG A 53 11.38 20.35 25.95
CA ARG A 53 12.46 19.36 26.06
C ARG A 53 12.21 18.09 25.23
N ALA A 54 11.09 18.01 24.52
CA ALA A 54 10.79 16.87 23.66
C ALA A 54 11.69 16.90 22.42
N ARG A 55 12.22 15.74 22.05
CA ARG A 55 13.00 15.54 20.83
C ARG A 55 12.56 14.22 20.22
N TRP A 56 12.49 14.17 18.89
CA TRP A 56 12.15 12.97 18.14
C TRP A 56 13.08 12.86 16.93
N TRP A 57 13.40 11.62 16.58
CA TRP A 57 14.17 11.28 15.40
C TRP A 57 13.55 10.07 14.74
N THR A 58 13.43 10.11 13.41
CA THR A 58 12.99 8.97 12.63
C THR A 58 14.16 8.03 12.42
N ILE A 59 14.13 6.86 13.06
CA ILE A 59 15.19 5.84 12.94
C ILE A 59 14.95 4.95 11.70
N LEU A 60 13.69 4.66 11.40
CA LEU A 60 13.27 3.88 10.23
C LEU A 60 12.08 4.56 9.55
N SER A 61 12.07 4.53 8.22
CA SER A 61 10.97 5.05 7.40
C SER A 61 10.91 4.32 6.06
N ASN A 62 9.74 4.35 5.43
CA ASN A 62 9.56 3.86 4.06
C ASN A 62 10.52 4.57 3.08
N SER A 63 10.74 5.88 3.25
CA SER A 63 11.72 6.63 2.46
C SER A 63 13.15 6.10 2.59
N ALA A 64 13.57 5.68 3.79
CA ALA A 64 14.89 5.07 3.99
C ALA A 64 15.00 3.70 3.30
N LEU A 65 13.93 2.89 3.37
CA LEU A 65 13.83 1.59 2.67
C LEU A 65 13.97 1.76 1.15
N ILE A 66 13.21 2.69 0.55
CA ILE A 66 13.25 2.98 -0.88
C ILE A 66 14.61 3.51 -1.30
N ALA A 67 15.19 4.43 -0.52
CA ALA A 67 16.51 4.97 -0.81
C ALA A 67 17.59 3.88 -0.80
N ALA A 68 17.49 2.90 0.09
CA ALA A 68 18.39 1.75 0.12
C ALA A 68 18.21 0.87 -1.14
N ALA A 69 16.97 0.56 -1.53
CA ALA A 69 16.68 -0.16 -2.77
C ALA A 69 17.20 0.59 -4.02
N GLY A 70 17.06 1.92 -4.05
CA GLY A 70 17.55 2.76 -5.13
C GLY A 70 19.06 2.76 -5.26
N LYS A 71 19.79 2.83 -4.14
CA LYS A 71 21.25 2.71 -4.15
C LYS A 71 21.71 1.36 -4.72
N GLU A 72 21.04 0.27 -4.35
CA GLU A 72 21.38 -1.04 -4.87
C GLU A 72 21.06 -1.14 -6.37
N ALA A 73 19.91 -0.68 -6.83
CA ALA A 73 19.57 -0.67 -8.26
C ALA A 73 20.54 0.17 -9.09
N GLN A 74 20.97 1.34 -8.57
CA GLN A 74 22.03 2.16 -9.20
C GLN A 74 23.35 1.39 -9.29
N ARG A 75 23.75 0.68 -8.23
CA ARG A 75 24.97 -0.14 -8.20
C ARG A 75 24.94 -1.26 -9.26
N GLN A 76 23.74 -1.74 -9.60
CA GLN A 76 23.51 -2.74 -10.65
C GLN A 76 23.41 -2.14 -12.06
N GLY A 77 23.62 -0.83 -12.21
CA GLY A 77 23.68 -0.12 -13.48
C GLY A 77 22.34 0.37 -14.02
N PHE A 78 21.28 0.41 -13.20
CA PHE A 78 19.99 0.97 -13.60
C PHE A 78 19.94 2.48 -13.40
N ILE A 79 19.28 3.18 -14.32
CA ILE A 79 18.78 4.53 -14.06
C ILE A 79 17.58 4.41 -13.11
N VAL A 80 17.69 5.01 -11.93
CA VAL A 80 16.65 4.91 -10.88
C VAL A 80 15.84 6.19 -10.80
N GLU A 81 14.51 6.04 -10.78
CA GLU A 81 13.56 7.08 -10.40
C GLU A 81 12.72 6.61 -9.22
N ILE A 82 12.41 7.52 -8.29
CA ILE A 82 11.53 7.26 -7.14
C ILE A 82 10.25 8.06 -7.33
N ASP A 83 9.11 7.39 -7.26
CA ASP A 83 7.79 8.00 -7.36
C ASP A 83 6.80 7.39 -6.36
N ASN A 84 6.43 8.19 -5.35
CA ASN A 84 5.49 7.79 -4.30
C ASN A 84 4.10 8.43 -4.50
N THR A 85 3.77 8.92 -5.69
CA THR A 85 2.50 9.62 -5.98
C THR A 85 1.28 8.73 -5.76
N CYS A 86 1.41 7.43 -5.99
CA CYS A 86 0.31 6.47 -5.90
C CYS A 86 0.13 5.85 -4.49
N ASP A 87 0.58 6.53 -3.44
CA ASP A 87 0.29 6.13 -2.06
C ASP A 87 -1.22 6.22 -1.77
N ASP A 88 -1.77 5.21 -1.09
CA ASP A 88 -3.20 5.04 -0.77
C ASP A 88 -4.14 4.96 -1.99
N TRP A 89 -3.60 4.74 -3.20
CA TRP A 89 -4.42 4.56 -4.40
C TRP A 89 -4.98 3.14 -4.50
N ASP A 90 -6.02 2.97 -5.32
CA ASP A 90 -6.44 1.66 -5.78
C ASP A 90 -5.29 0.94 -6.51
N TYR A 91 -5.10 -0.35 -6.24
CA TYR A 91 -3.99 -1.15 -6.76
C TYR A 91 -3.89 -1.14 -8.28
N ALA A 92 -5.01 -1.23 -9.00
CA ALA A 92 -5.03 -1.28 -10.46
C ALA A 92 -4.63 0.08 -11.04
N LYS A 93 -5.17 1.16 -10.47
CA LYS A 93 -4.79 2.53 -10.85
C LYS A 93 -3.30 2.80 -10.60
N ALA A 94 -2.77 2.35 -9.47
CA ALA A 94 -1.35 2.48 -9.15
C ALA A 94 -0.48 1.66 -10.12
N ALA A 95 -0.90 0.44 -10.47
CA ALA A 95 -0.19 -0.41 -11.40
C ALA A 95 -0.12 0.21 -12.80
N ASP A 96 -1.26 0.62 -13.37
CA ASP A 96 -1.32 1.26 -14.69
C ASP A 96 -0.43 2.53 -14.73
N TYR A 97 -0.46 3.34 -13.67
CA TYR A 97 0.38 4.53 -13.54
C TYR A 97 1.88 4.21 -13.57
N LEU A 98 2.33 3.27 -12.74
CA LEU A 98 3.74 2.91 -12.63
C LEU A 98 4.26 2.22 -13.90
N LEU A 99 3.44 1.37 -14.52
CA LEU A 99 3.78 0.69 -15.77
C LEU A 99 3.89 1.66 -16.96
N GLU A 100 2.99 2.63 -17.06
CA GLU A 100 3.12 3.69 -18.06
C GLU A 100 4.41 4.50 -17.84
N LYS A 101 4.70 4.86 -16.59
CA LYS A 101 5.88 5.65 -16.25
C LYS A 101 7.20 4.92 -16.53
N ILE A 102 7.33 3.63 -16.19
CA ILE A 102 8.55 2.88 -16.52
C ILE A 102 8.73 2.72 -18.03
N ARG A 103 7.65 2.55 -18.80
CA ARG A 103 7.72 2.47 -20.27
C ARG A 103 8.22 3.78 -20.86
N GLN A 104 7.77 4.93 -20.34
CA GLN A 104 8.29 6.24 -20.74
C GLN A 104 9.77 6.42 -20.40
N LEU A 105 10.23 5.90 -19.25
CA LEU A 105 11.65 5.91 -18.89
C LEU A 105 12.48 5.01 -19.81
N ARG A 106 11.96 3.83 -20.16
CA ARG A 106 12.61 2.85 -21.04
C ARG A 106 12.82 3.36 -22.47
N GLN A 107 12.03 4.34 -22.93
CA GLN A 107 12.25 5.02 -24.21
C GLN A 107 13.52 5.90 -24.21
N LYS A 108 13.97 6.35 -23.05
CA LYS A 108 15.14 7.25 -22.91
C LYS A 108 16.41 6.52 -22.48
N HIS A 109 16.25 5.40 -21.77
CA HIS A 109 17.35 4.67 -21.17
C HIS A 109 17.15 3.16 -21.36
N GLU A 110 18.26 2.44 -21.57
CA GLU A 110 18.22 1.00 -21.80
C GLU A 110 17.77 0.21 -20.57
N ARG A 111 18.25 0.58 -19.38
CA ARG A 111 17.97 -0.14 -18.13
C ARG A 111 17.47 0.84 -17.08
N VAL A 112 16.20 0.70 -16.72
CA VAL A 112 15.50 1.61 -15.80
C VAL A 112 14.87 0.86 -14.63
N CYS A 113 14.82 1.53 -13.49
CA CYS A 113 14.20 1.04 -12.26
C CYS A 113 13.33 2.16 -11.67
N LEU A 114 12.03 1.96 -11.64
CA LEU A 114 11.09 2.83 -10.96
C LEU A 114 10.77 2.24 -9.60
N LEU A 115 11.00 3.01 -8.54
CA LEU A 115 10.69 2.63 -7.17
C LEU A 115 9.48 3.39 -6.67
N SER A 116 8.61 2.71 -5.94
CA SER A 116 7.45 3.31 -5.31
C SER A 116 7.22 2.74 -3.92
N GLY A 117 6.96 3.62 -2.98
CA GLY A 117 6.59 3.32 -1.61
C GLY A 117 5.13 3.59 -1.29
N GLY A 118 4.77 3.33 -0.05
CA GLY A 118 3.43 3.57 0.47
C GLY A 118 2.61 2.29 0.56
N GLU A 119 1.32 2.40 0.32
CA GLU A 119 0.37 1.29 0.52
C GLU A 119 -0.77 1.40 -0.49
N VAL A 120 -0.98 0.35 -1.28
CA VAL A 120 -2.13 0.33 -2.20
C VAL A 120 -3.35 -0.22 -1.49
N THR A 121 -4.53 0.20 -1.93
CA THR A 121 -5.81 -0.31 -1.44
C THR A 121 -6.36 -1.37 -2.39
N VAL A 122 -7.00 -2.38 -1.81
CA VAL A 122 -7.73 -3.42 -2.55
C VAL A 122 -9.10 -3.57 -1.90
N HIS A 123 -10.15 -3.37 -2.69
CA HIS A 123 -11.51 -3.63 -2.23
C HIS A 123 -11.87 -5.10 -2.47
N VAL A 124 -11.80 -5.91 -1.41
CA VAL A 124 -12.02 -7.36 -1.49
C VAL A 124 -13.48 -7.70 -1.21
N GLU A 125 -14.14 -8.37 -2.15
CA GLU A 125 -15.48 -8.95 -1.98
C GLU A 125 -15.40 -10.48 -2.10
N ASN A 126 -15.58 -11.20 -0.98
CA ASN A 126 -15.47 -12.67 -0.91
C ASN A 126 -14.15 -13.23 -1.49
N GLY A 127 -13.02 -12.67 -1.04
CA GLY A 127 -11.69 -13.03 -1.54
C GLY A 127 -11.13 -14.37 -1.06
N GLY A 128 -10.22 -14.93 -1.85
CA GLY A 128 -9.44 -16.11 -1.52
C GLY A 128 -8.21 -15.82 -0.64
N THR A 129 -7.09 -16.48 -0.95
CA THR A 129 -5.81 -16.31 -0.25
C THR A 129 -4.87 -15.39 -1.02
N GLY A 130 -4.33 -14.38 -0.34
CA GLY A 130 -3.41 -13.40 -0.90
C GLY A 130 -3.41 -12.10 -0.09
N GLY A 131 -2.84 -11.06 -0.67
CA GLY A 131 -2.84 -9.71 -0.12
C GLY A 131 -2.67 -8.66 -1.20
N ARG A 132 -2.58 -7.40 -0.79
CA ARG A 132 -2.56 -6.25 -1.71
C ARG A 132 -1.34 -6.25 -2.62
N ASN A 133 -0.18 -6.70 -2.12
CA ASN A 133 1.05 -6.73 -2.90
C ASN A 133 0.97 -7.82 -3.97
N GLN A 134 0.46 -8.99 -3.63
CA GLN A 134 0.22 -10.07 -4.59
C GLN A 134 -0.86 -9.69 -5.60
N GLN A 135 -1.95 -9.05 -5.18
CA GLN A 135 -2.99 -8.58 -6.09
C GLN A 135 -2.42 -7.56 -7.09
N PHE A 136 -1.64 -6.58 -6.61
CA PHE A 136 -0.93 -5.62 -7.45
C PHE A 136 0.02 -6.33 -8.44
N ALA A 137 0.83 -7.27 -7.96
CA ALA A 137 1.78 -8.01 -8.80
C ALA A 137 1.06 -8.83 -9.88
N LEU A 138 -0.05 -9.51 -9.54
CA LEU A 138 -0.78 -10.33 -10.50
C LEU A 138 -1.45 -9.48 -11.58
N TYR A 139 -1.98 -8.32 -11.21
CA TYR A 139 -2.49 -7.33 -12.15
C TYR A 139 -1.39 -6.83 -13.09
N CYS A 140 -0.21 -6.50 -12.55
CA CYS A 140 0.94 -6.14 -13.38
C CYS A 140 1.35 -7.25 -14.34
N ALA A 141 1.36 -8.52 -13.90
CA ALA A 141 1.72 -9.67 -14.74
C ALA A 141 0.86 -9.79 -15.99
N GLU A 142 -0.44 -9.51 -15.89
CA GLU A 142 -1.35 -9.46 -17.04
C GLU A 142 -0.91 -8.38 -18.03
N LYS A 143 -0.62 -7.17 -17.51
CA LYS A 143 -0.32 -5.97 -18.30
C LYS A 143 1.04 -5.98 -18.97
N ILE A 144 2.01 -6.74 -18.45
CA ILE A 144 3.39 -6.79 -18.95
C ILE A 144 3.69 -8.09 -19.71
N SER A 145 2.70 -8.94 -19.96
CA SER A 145 2.89 -10.21 -20.65
C SER A 145 3.61 -10.02 -22.00
N GLY A 146 4.77 -10.65 -22.14
CA GLY A 146 5.64 -10.55 -23.32
C GLY A 146 6.59 -9.34 -23.34
N GLU A 147 6.58 -8.48 -22.33
CA GLU A 147 7.50 -7.34 -22.21
C GLU A 147 8.72 -7.68 -21.33
N ASN A 148 9.85 -7.01 -21.58
CA ASN A 148 11.03 -7.08 -20.71
C ASN A 148 10.87 -6.17 -19.48
N ILE A 149 9.83 -6.45 -18.71
CA ILE A 149 9.52 -5.75 -17.46
C ILE A 149 9.44 -6.79 -16.34
N CYS A 150 9.98 -6.42 -15.17
CA CYS A 150 9.89 -7.22 -13.95
C CYS A 150 9.36 -6.33 -12.82
N VAL A 151 8.40 -6.83 -12.05
CA VAL A 151 7.76 -6.11 -10.95
C VAL A 151 7.88 -6.93 -9.67
N LEU A 152 8.41 -6.32 -8.62
CA LEU A 152 8.28 -6.78 -7.24
C LEU A 152 7.30 -5.87 -6.52
N SER A 153 6.37 -6.45 -5.76
CA SER A 153 5.63 -5.73 -4.71
C SER A 153 5.70 -6.56 -3.45
N ALA A 154 6.14 -5.96 -2.33
CA ALA A 154 6.22 -6.66 -1.05
C ALA A 154 6.03 -5.73 0.16
N GLY A 155 5.34 -6.24 1.17
CA GLY A 155 5.25 -5.67 2.50
C GLY A 155 6.56 -5.86 3.26
N SER A 156 7.06 -4.78 3.85
CA SER A 156 8.33 -4.80 4.59
C SER A 156 8.27 -5.56 5.92
N ASP A 157 7.08 -5.89 6.41
CA ASP A 157 6.84 -6.74 7.59
C ASP A 157 6.97 -8.24 7.32
N GLY A 158 7.04 -8.62 6.05
CA GLY A 158 7.19 -10.00 5.62
C GLY A 158 5.89 -10.76 5.42
N ILE A 159 4.74 -10.09 5.51
CA ILE A 159 3.40 -10.69 5.40
C ILE A 159 2.52 -9.85 4.47
N ASP A 160 1.77 -10.51 3.59
CA ASP A 160 0.81 -9.88 2.67
C ASP A 160 -0.55 -10.56 2.78
N GLY A 161 -1.50 -9.82 3.37
CA GLY A 161 -2.86 -10.27 3.62
C GLY A 161 -2.94 -11.51 4.51
N ASN A 162 -3.66 -12.53 4.06
CA ASN A 162 -3.84 -13.79 4.80
C ASN A 162 -2.91 -14.92 4.33
N SER A 163 -1.79 -14.57 3.69
CA SER A 163 -0.83 -15.52 3.12
C SER A 163 0.48 -15.61 3.92
N SER A 164 1.33 -16.60 3.59
CA SER A 164 2.67 -16.74 4.17
C SER A 164 3.73 -15.84 3.51
N ALA A 165 3.38 -15.25 2.35
CA ALA A 165 4.28 -14.42 1.56
C ALA A 165 4.24 -12.97 2.01
N ALA A 166 5.33 -12.25 1.80
CA ALA A 166 5.40 -10.79 1.89
C ALA A 166 4.85 -10.09 0.65
N GLY A 167 4.66 -10.82 -0.44
CA GLY A 167 4.35 -10.26 -1.75
C GLY A 167 4.67 -11.24 -2.87
N ALA A 168 4.90 -10.72 -4.08
CA ALA A 168 5.27 -11.52 -5.24
C ALA A 168 6.20 -10.76 -6.19
N ILE A 169 6.94 -11.51 -6.98
CA ILE A 169 7.73 -11.03 -8.12
C ILE A 169 7.15 -11.59 -9.42
N VAL A 170 6.96 -10.74 -10.41
CA VAL A 170 6.40 -11.12 -11.71
C VAL A 170 7.22 -10.54 -12.85
N ASP A 171 7.24 -11.23 -13.98
CA ASP A 171 7.86 -10.76 -15.21
C ASP A 171 6.94 -10.98 -16.41
N GLY A 172 7.40 -10.56 -17.60
CA GLY A 172 6.66 -10.76 -18.85
C GLY A 172 6.40 -12.23 -19.22
N ALA A 173 7.02 -13.21 -18.55
CA ALA A 173 6.77 -14.63 -18.76
C ALA A 173 5.78 -15.23 -17.73
N THR A 174 5.51 -14.55 -16.61
CA THR A 174 4.61 -15.02 -15.55
C THR A 174 3.24 -15.45 -16.08
N TRP A 175 2.63 -14.66 -16.98
CA TRP A 175 1.30 -14.96 -17.51
C TRP A 175 1.27 -16.27 -18.33
N GLU A 176 2.27 -16.48 -19.18
CA GLU A 176 2.40 -17.72 -19.96
C GLU A 176 2.77 -18.92 -19.08
N ARG A 177 3.59 -18.73 -18.04
CA ARG A 177 3.87 -19.79 -17.05
C ARG A 177 2.61 -20.22 -16.30
N ALA A 178 1.72 -19.29 -15.94
CA ALA A 178 0.44 -19.59 -15.32
C ALA A 178 -0.43 -20.47 -16.23
N LYS A 179 -0.57 -20.10 -17.50
CA LYS A 179 -1.29 -20.89 -18.52
C LYS A 179 -0.68 -22.29 -18.69
N ALA A 180 0.64 -22.40 -18.75
CA ALA A 180 1.34 -23.69 -18.89
C ALA A 180 1.07 -24.62 -17.70
N ARG A 181 0.85 -24.06 -16.50
CA ARG A 181 0.43 -24.80 -15.29
C ARG A 181 -1.09 -24.93 -15.14
N ARG A 182 -1.87 -24.58 -16.17
CA ARG A 182 -3.34 -24.66 -16.22
C ARG A 182 -4.05 -23.78 -15.17
N PHE A 183 -3.41 -22.69 -14.74
CA PHE A 183 -4.07 -21.66 -13.95
C PHE A 183 -4.83 -20.69 -14.85
N ASP A 184 -6.03 -20.31 -14.43
CA ASP A 184 -6.76 -19.17 -14.98
C ASP A 184 -6.38 -17.92 -14.18
N ALA A 185 -5.31 -17.24 -14.59
CA ALA A 185 -4.80 -16.07 -13.87
C ALA A 185 -5.84 -14.94 -13.74
N SER A 186 -6.71 -14.75 -14.74
CA SER A 186 -7.79 -13.78 -14.68
C SER A 186 -8.82 -14.12 -13.59
N ALA A 187 -9.17 -15.39 -13.43
CA ALA A 187 -10.03 -15.84 -12.33
C ALA A 187 -9.38 -15.59 -10.95
N HIS A 188 -8.06 -15.73 -10.83
CA HIS A 188 -7.33 -15.43 -9.59
C HIS A 188 -7.31 -13.93 -9.26
N ILE A 189 -7.22 -13.04 -10.26
CA ILE A 189 -7.36 -11.59 -10.06
C ILE A 189 -8.76 -11.26 -9.55
N VAL A 190 -9.81 -11.75 -10.22
CA VAL A 190 -11.21 -11.47 -9.85
C VAL A 190 -11.57 -12.04 -8.48
N GLY A 191 -11.04 -13.22 -8.15
CA GLY A 191 -11.29 -13.89 -6.88
C GLY A 191 -10.41 -13.43 -5.71
N PHE A 192 -9.54 -12.42 -5.90
CA PHE A 192 -8.56 -11.98 -4.90
C PHE A 192 -7.78 -13.16 -4.28
N ASN A 193 -7.37 -14.10 -5.13
CA ASN A 193 -6.81 -15.39 -4.72
C ASN A 193 -5.41 -15.59 -5.32
N ALA A 194 -4.57 -14.56 -5.26
CA ALA A 194 -3.28 -14.55 -5.96
C ALA A 194 -2.25 -15.55 -5.39
N TYR A 195 -2.29 -15.85 -4.09
CA TYR A 195 -1.24 -16.64 -3.43
C TYR A 195 -1.07 -18.06 -4.00
N PRO A 196 -2.12 -18.89 -4.17
CA PRO A 196 -1.95 -20.24 -4.70
C PRO A 196 -1.34 -20.27 -6.10
N LEU A 197 -1.62 -19.25 -6.93
CA LEU A 197 -0.99 -19.12 -8.25
C LEU A 197 0.50 -18.83 -8.09
N PHE A 198 0.89 -17.85 -7.28
CA PHE A 198 2.30 -17.52 -7.09
C PHE A 198 3.11 -18.60 -6.37
N GLU A 199 2.51 -19.27 -5.40
CA GLU A 199 3.10 -20.45 -4.74
C GLU A 199 3.36 -21.55 -5.77
N ALA A 200 2.36 -21.87 -6.60
CA ALA A 200 2.52 -22.86 -7.65
C ALA A 200 3.50 -22.41 -8.74
N LEU A 201 3.67 -21.10 -8.98
CA LEU A 201 4.65 -20.55 -9.92
C LEU A 201 6.08 -20.55 -9.39
N GLY A 202 6.27 -20.46 -8.07
CA GLY A 202 7.54 -20.15 -7.43
C GLY A 202 7.86 -18.65 -7.38
N ASP A 203 6.83 -17.81 -7.57
CA ASP A 203 6.91 -16.35 -7.70
C ASP A 203 6.53 -15.63 -6.40
N ALA A 204 6.04 -16.37 -5.40
CA ALA A 204 5.73 -15.84 -4.08
C ALA A 204 7.00 -15.47 -3.32
N VAL A 205 7.03 -14.28 -2.72
CA VAL A 205 8.18 -13.80 -1.95
C VAL A 205 7.97 -14.16 -0.48
N VAL A 206 8.58 -15.24 -0.02
CA VAL A 206 8.47 -15.72 1.36
C VAL A 206 9.79 -15.45 2.10
N ILE A 207 9.80 -14.39 2.91
CA ILE A 207 10.98 -13.96 3.68
C ILE A 207 10.82 -14.19 5.20
N GLY A 208 9.62 -14.53 5.65
CA GLY A 208 9.27 -14.59 7.07
C GLY A 208 9.13 -13.20 7.72
N PRO A 209 8.69 -13.14 8.98
CA PRO A 209 8.47 -11.88 9.68
C PRO A 209 9.79 -11.14 9.90
N THR A 210 9.84 -9.86 9.50
CA THR A 210 11.05 -9.04 9.61
C THR A 210 11.16 -8.31 10.95
N GLY A 211 10.08 -8.29 11.73
CA GLY A 211 10.00 -7.61 13.03
C GLY A 211 9.83 -6.09 12.95
N ASN A 212 9.62 -5.53 11.77
CA ASN A 212 9.34 -4.10 11.56
C ASN A 212 8.27 -3.92 10.48
N ASN A 213 7.60 -2.76 10.42
CA ASN A 213 6.68 -2.44 9.32
C ASN A 213 6.94 -1.01 8.85
N LEU A 214 7.50 -0.90 7.64
CA LEU A 214 7.78 0.33 6.92
C LEU A 214 6.90 0.45 5.66
N ARG A 215 5.70 -0.14 5.67
CA ARG A 215 4.76 -0.22 4.54
C ARG A 215 5.31 -1.05 3.37
N ASP A 216 4.78 -0.86 2.17
CA ASP A 216 5.16 -1.65 0.99
C ASP A 216 6.34 -1.02 0.23
N LEU A 217 7.07 -1.87 -0.47
CA LEU A 217 8.06 -1.52 -1.48
C LEU A 217 7.63 -2.14 -2.81
N ARG A 218 7.50 -1.29 -3.82
CA ARG A 218 7.27 -1.66 -5.22
C ARG A 218 8.50 -1.30 -6.05
N ILE A 219 9.03 -2.28 -6.78
CA ILE A 219 10.18 -2.13 -7.66
C ILE A 219 9.76 -2.57 -9.06
N VAL A 220 9.91 -1.68 -10.04
CA VAL A 220 9.56 -1.95 -11.44
C VAL A 220 10.80 -1.76 -12.29
N PHE A 221 11.33 -2.85 -12.84
CA PHE A 221 12.47 -2.84 -13.77
C PHE A 221 11.97 -2.93 -15.21
N ALA A 222 12.65 -2.21 -16.12
CA ALA A 222 12.57 -2.49 -17.56
C ALA A 222 13.97 -2.47 -18.16
N TYR A 223 14.26 -3.44 -19.05
CA TYR A 223 15.59 -3.67 -19.62
C TYR A 223 15.56 -4.15 -21.07
#